data_AF-A0A6A4R638-F1
#
_entry.id   AF-A0A6A4R638-F1
#
_cell.length_a   1.000
_cell.length_b   1.000
_cell.length_c   1.000
_cell.angle_alpha   90.00
_cell.angle_beta   90.00
_cell.angle_gamma   90.00
#
_symmetry.space_group_name_H-M   'P 1'
#
loop_
_entity.id
_entity.type
_entity.pdbx_description
1 polymer ?
#
loop_
_entity_poly.entity_id
_entity_poly.type
_entity_poly.pdbx_seq_one_letter_code
_entity_poly.pdbx_strand_id
1 'polypeptide(L)'
;LLPQNLGRIKPEEVRRVIADGRPATQMPGFTDTLAEAQVDALSDWVLSDPPVTPDWTLDDIRASQVVSHPPGSLGDTPEFDADPQNLFVVVETGDHHASVLDGDTFELLARFPTRFALHGGPKYSPDGRYVYFGSRDGWITKFDLYHFAVVAEVRAGINMRNIAVSADGRYVMAANTLPG
;
A
#
# COMPACT_ATOMS: atom_id res chain seq x y z
N LEU A 1 -6.43 -5.19 14.47
CA LEU A 1 -5.52 -5.70 13.41
C LEU A 1 -5.94 -7.13 13.11
N LEU A 2 -5.96 -7.52 11.84
CA LEU A 2 -6.24 -8.92 11.46
C LEU A 2 -4.95 -9.74 11.54
N PRO A 3 -4.89 -10.87 12.26
CA PRO A 3 -3.70 -11.73 12.30
C PRO A 3 -3.22 -12.15 10.91
N GLN A 4 -4.16 -12.30 9.97
CA GLN A 4 -3.87 -12.64 8.56
C GLN A 4 -3.05 -11.55 7.85
N ASN A 5 -3.10 -10.30 8.29
CA ASN A 5 -2.22 -9.22 7.79
C ASN A 5 -0.80 -9.35 8.35
N LEU A 6 -0.64 -9.96 9.52
CA LEU A 6 0.62 -10.19 10.21
C LEU A 6 1.26 -11.53 9.88
N GLY A 7 0.61 -12.43 9.13
CA GLY A 7 1.07 -13.82 8.93
C GLY A 7 2.44 -14.03 8.23
N ARG A 8 3.19 -12.96 7.92
CA ARG A 8 4.61 -13.04 7.48
C ARG A 8 5.60 -12.56 8.56
N ILE A 9 5.10 -11.97 9.63
CA ILE A 9 5.86 -11.48 10.77
C ILE A 9 5.82 -12.58 11.82
N LYS A 10 6.99 -12.97 12.33
CA LYS A 10 7.06 -14.04 13.34
C LYS A 10 6.57 -13.51 14.71
N PRO A 11 5.99 -14.35 15.58
CA PRO A 11 5.46 -13.88 16.87
C PRO A 11 6.47 -13.12 17.72
N GLU A 12 7.73 -13.56 17.74
CA GLU A 12 8.81 -12.88 18.46
C GLU A 12 9.12 -11.49 17.91
N GLU A 13 8.93 -11.29 16.60
CA GLU A 13 9.10 -10.00 15.94
C GLU A 13 7.97 -9.05 16.31
N VAL A 14 6.72 -9.55 16.39
CA VAL A 14 5.57 -8.74 16.83
C VAL A 14 5.79 -8.24 18.25
N ARG A 15 6.18 -9.13 19.16
CA ARG A 15 6.53 -8.77 20.54
C ARG A 15 7.64 -7.73 20.60
N ARG A 16 8.73 -7.95 19.85
CA ARG A 16 9.86 -7.02 19.79
C ARG A 16 9.43 -5.65 19.28
N VAL A 17 8.61 -5.58 18.24
CA VAL A 17 8.10 -4.31 17.70
C VAL A 17 7.20 -3.58 18.70
N ILE A 18 6.40 -4.30 19.50
CA ILE A 18 5.61 -3.68 20.58
C ILE A 18 6.53 -3.13 21.67
N ALA A 19 7.56 -3.88 22.05
CA ALA A 19 8.50 -3.47 23.10
C ALA A 19 9.38 -2.29 22.66
N ASP A 20 10.12 -2.46 21.58
CA ASP A 20 11.25 -1.61 21.19
C ASP A 20 10.89 -0.64 20.06
N GLY A 21 9.71 -0.79 19.46
CA GLY A 21 9.28 -0.04 18.29
C GLY A 21 9.94 -0.56 17.01
N ARG A 22 9.82 0.22 15.94
CA ARG A 22 10.48 -0.08 14.67
C ARG A 22 11.31 1.12 14.20
N PRO A 23 12.64 0.97 14.06
CA PRO A 23 13.52 2.05 13.62
C PRO A 23 13.06 2.66 12.29
N ALA A 24 13.24 3.98 12.15
CA ALA A 24 12.85 4.75 10.97
C ALA A 24 11.35 4.65 10.59
N THR A 25 10.48 4.44 11.58
CA THR A 25 9.02 4.48 11.40
C THR A 25 8.36 5.29 12.51
N GLN A 26 7.06 5.57 12.34
CA GLN A 26 6.24 6.19 13.39
C GLN A 26 5.78 5.19 14.47
N MET A 27 6.31 3.96 14.50
CA MET A 27 5.96 2.95 15.51
C MET A 27 6.92 3.03 16.70
N PRO A 28 6.54 3.65 17.83
CA PRO A 28 7.38 3.75 19.01
C PRO A 28 7.47 2.42 19.76
N GLY A 29 8.46 2.30 20.62
CA GLY A 29 8.52 1.26 21.64
C GLY A 29 7.68 1.63 22.86
N PHE A 30 7.20 0.62 23.59
CA PHE A 30 6.35 0.76 24.75
C PHE A 30 6.97 0.21 26.05
N THR A 31 8.25 -0.17 26.06
CA THR A 31 8.96 -0.63 27.27
C THR A 31 8.88 0.36 28.45
N ASP A 32 8.85 1.66 28.19
CA ASP A 32 8.74 2.69 29.24
C ASP A 32 7.31 2.85 29.79
N THR A 33 6.30 2.25 29.14
CA THR A 33 4.87 2.39 29.47
C THR A 33 4.22 1.08 29.90
N LEU A 34 4.71 -0.06 29.41
CA LEU A 34 4.13 -1.39 29.62
C LEU A 34 5.13 -2.32 30.30
N ALA A 35 4.66 -3.03 31.32
CA ALA A 35 5.42 -4.13 31.90
C ALA A 35 5.55 -5.30 30.90
N GLU A 36 6.57 -6.15 31.07
CA GLU A 36 6.83 -7.29 30.17
C GLU A 36 5.60 -8.19 29.97
N ALA A 37 4.89 -8.52 31.05
CA ALA A 37 3.68 -9.33 30.97
C ALA A 37 2.54 -8.67 30.17
N GLN A 38 2.50 -7.32 30.13
CA GLN A 38 1.53 -6.58 29.31
C GLN A 38 1.94 -6.56 27.84
N VAL A 39 3.24 -6.48 27.55
CA VAL A 39 3.78 -6.64 26.19
C VAL A 39 3.49 -8.05 25.66
N ASP A 40 3.69 -9.07 26.48
CA ASP A 40 3.37 -10.46 26.14
C ASP A 40 1.87 -10.62 25.86
N ALA A 41 1.02 -10.15 26.77
CA ALA A 41 -0.44 -10.22 26.61
C ALA A 41 -0.93 -9.47 25.35
N LEU A 42 -0.34 -8.31 25.02
CA LEU A 42 -0.68 -7.57 23.80
C LEU A 42 -0.20 -8.29 22.53
N SER A 43 1.00 -8.88 22.56
CA SER A 43 1.52 -9.66 21.45
C SER A 43 0.61 -10.86 21.16
N ASP A 44 0.20 -11.59 22.19
CA ASP A 44 -0.74 -12.71 22.07
C ASP A 44 -2.10 -12.23 21.56
N TRP A 45 -2.61 -11.13 22.09
CA TRP A 45 -3.90 -10.57 21.68
C TRP A 45 -3.91 -10.13 20.21
N VAL A 46 -2.87 -9.43 19.74
CA VAL A 46 -2.76 -8.96 18.33
C VAL A 46 -2.67 -10.13 17.35
N LEU A 47 -2.16 -11.28 17.78
CA LEU A 47 -2.04 -12.50 16.99
C LEU A 47 -3.27 -13.41 17.11
N SER A 48 -4.16 -13.17 18.08
CA SER A 48 -5.40 -13.94 18.24
C SER A 48 -6.46 -13.55 17.22
N ASP A 49 -7.27 -14.54 16.80
CA ASP A 49 -8.40 -14.25 15.92
C ASP A 49 -9.42 -13.36 16.63
N PRO A 50 -9.96 -12.33 15.94
CA PRO A 50 -10.95 -11.47 16.55
C PRO A 50 -12.25 -12.26 16.83
N PRO A 51 -12.99 -11.91 17.89
CA PRO A 51 -14.23 -12.61 18.24
C PRO A 51 -15.33 -12.44 17.18
N VAL A 52 -15.20 -11.41 16.33
CA VAL A 52 -16.07 -11.14 15.19
C VAL A 52 -15.19 -10.81 13.99
N THR A 53 -15.45 -11.46 12.86
CA THR A 53 -14.82 -11.09 11.59
C THR A 53 -15.27 -9.67 11.22
N PRO A 54 -14.34 -8.71 11.05
CA PRO A 54 -14.71 -7.37 10.64
C PRO A 54 -15.32 -7.39 9.23
N ASP A 55 -16.36 -6.60 9.04
CA ASP A 55 -16.96 -6.38 7.73
C ASP A 55 -16.32 -5.15 7.05
N TRP A 56 -16.44 -5.07 5.73
CA TRP A 56 -16.03 -3.91 4.93
C TRP A 56 -17.01 -3.74 3.78
N THR A 57 -18.03 -2.93 4.02
CA THR A 57 -19.17 -2.77 3.13
C THR A 57 -18.85 -1.84 1.96
N LEU A 58 -19.76 -1.77 0.99
CA LEU A 58 -19.64 -0.81 -0.10
C LEU A 58 -19.63 0.65 0.40
N ASP A 59 -20.32 0.95 1.49
CA ASP A 59 -20.33 2.28 2.07
C ASP A 59 -18.99 2.61 2.76
N ASP A 60 -18.34 1.63 3.39
CA ASP A 60 -16.98 1.78 3.91
C ASP A 60 -15.97 2.03 2.78
N ILE A 61 -16.10 1.29 1.67
CA ILE A 61 -15.27 1.48 0.47
C ILE A 61 -15.43 2.92 -0.05
N ARG A 62 -16.66 3.39 -0.22
CA ARG A 62 -16.95 4.76 -0.69
C ARG A 62 -16.43 5.82 0.28
N ALA A 63 -16.63 5.63 1.58
CA ALA A 63 -16.17 6.55 2.61
C ALA A 63 -14.64 6.63 2.71
N SER A 64 -13.94 5.55 2.33
CA SER A 64 -12.47 5.52 2.31
C SER A 64 -11.83 6.24 1.12
N GLN A 65 -12.62 6.61 0.10
CA GLN A 65 -12.09 7.19 -1.12
C GLN A 65 -11.54 8.59 -0.88
N VAL A 66 -10.28 8.79 -1.29
CA VAL A 66 -9.63 10.10 -1.32
C VAL A 66 -9.21 10.39 -2.75
N VAL A 67 -9.60 11.54 -3.28
CA VAL A 67 -9.21 12.02 -4.62
C VAL A 67 -8.39 13.29 -4.44
N SER A 68 -7.07 13.17 -4.53
CA SER A 68 -6.14 14.30 -4.39
C SER A 68 -6.08 15.14 -5.67
N HIS A 69 -6.16 14.48 -6.83
CA HIS A 69 -6.15 15.11 -8.14
C HIS A 69 -7.36 14.62 -8.95
N PRO A 70 -8.45 15.40 -9.06
CA PRO A 70 -9.60 15.01 -9.85
C PRO A 70 -9.28 14.97 -11.35
N PRO A 71 -10.09 14.28 -12.18
CA PRO A 71 -9.86 14.21 -13.63
C PRO A 71 -9.70 15.61 -14.25
N GLY A 72 -8.63 15.79 -15.02
CA GLY A 72 -8.30 17.06 -15.67
C GLY A 72 -7.57 18.09 -14.79
N SER A 73 -7.26 17.79 -13.53
CA SER A 73 -6.47 18.71 -12.69
C SER A 73 -4.95 18.64 -12.93
N LEU A 74 -4.48 17.60 -13.61
CA LEU A 74 -3.09 17.42 -14.04
C LEU A 74 -3.05 17.49 -15.57
N GLY A 75 -1.91 17.91 -16.13
CA GLY A 75 -1.72 17.98 -17.58
C GLY A 75 -1.76 16.60 -18.25
N ASP A 76 -1.70 16.57 -19.57
CA ASP A 76 -1.68 15.31 -20.36
C ASP A 76 -0.30 14.98 -20.94
N THR A 77 0.72 15.73 -20.57
CA THR A 77 2.10 15.55 -21.01
C THR A 77 3.01 15.23 -19.82
N PRO A 78 4.04 14.38 -19.99
CA PRO A 78 5.06 14.16 -18.97
C PRO A 78 5.76 15.45 -18.56
N GLU A 79 6.11 15.58 -17.28
CA GLU A 79 6.94 16.68 -16.74
C GLU A 79 8.45 16.34 -16.72
N PHE A 80 8.85 15.33 -17.50
CA PHE A 80 10.22 14.86 -17.66
C PHE A 80 10.50 14.48 -19.12
N ASP A 81 11.79 14.40 -19.46
CA ASP A 81 12.23 14.14 -20.84
C ASP A 81 12.41 12.66 -21.20
N ALA A 82 12.49 11.76 -20.19
CA ALA A 82 12.64 10.32 -20.40
C ALA A 82 11.45 9.69 -21.15
N ASP A 83 11.68 8.60 -21.89
CA ASP A 83 10.60 7.87 -22.59
C ASP A 83 9.60 7.29 -21.56
N PRO A 84 8.33 7.74 -21.55
CA PRO A 84 7.35 7.24 -20.60
C PRO A 84 7.03 5.74 -20.74
N GLN A 85 7.30 5.15 -21.90
CA GLN A 85 7.11 3.72 -22.15
C GLN A 85 8.29 2.87 -21.68
N ASN A 86 9.40 3.50 -21.28
CA ASN A 86 10.60 2.84 -20.79
C ASN A 86 10.88 3.19 -19.31
N LEU A 87 9.86 3.48 -18.51
CA LEU A 87 10.04 3.75 -17.08
C LEU A 87 10.07 2.45 -16.26
N PHE A 88 10.92 2.42 -15.23
CA PHE A 88 10.90 1.37 -14.21
C PHE A 88 10.25 1.87 -12.93
N VAL A 89 9.20 1.20 -12.48
CA VAL A 89 8.65 1.38 -11.12
C VAL A 89 9.26 0.32 -10.19
N VAL A 90 10.11 0.76 -9.28
CA VAL A 90 10.83 -0.09 -8.31
C VAL A 90 10.15 0.00 -6.95
N VAL A 91 9.68 -1.13 -6.42
CA VAL A 91 9.05 -1.19 -5.09
C VAL A 91 10.10 -1.41 -4.00
N GLU A 92 10.23 -0.46 -3.09
CA GLU A 92 11.17 -0.48 -1.97
C GLU A 92 10.47 -0.99 -0.70
N THR A 93 10.45 -2.31 -0.53
CA THR A 93 9.70 -2.95 0.58
C THR A 93 10.29 -2.69 1.97
N GLY A 94 11.55 -2.23 2.05
CA GLY A 94 12.26 -2.02 3.32
C GLY A 94 11.68 -0.89 4.16
N ASP A 95 11.31 0.23 3.52
CA ASP A 95 10.80 1.44 4.17
C ASP A 95 9.51 1.98 3.53
N HIS A 96 8.82 1.14 2.72
CA HIS A 96 7.52 1.44 2.12
C HIS A 96 7.53 2.61 1.14
N HIS A 97 8.51 2.65 0.25
CA HIS A 97 8.56 3.59 -0.87
C HIS A 97 8.43 2.89 -2.22
N ALA A 98 8.27 3.69 -3.27
CA ALA A 98 8.54 3.29 -4.63
C ALA A 98 9.34 4.39 -5.33
N SER A 99 10.21 3.97 -6.24
CA SER A 99 11.01 4.83 -7.11
C SER A 99 10.59 4.67 -8.56
N VAL A 100 10.61 5.76 -9.32
CA VAL A 100 10.49 5.77 -10.77
C VAL A 100 11.87 6.08 -11.35
N LEU A 101 12.38 5.18 -12.17
CA LEU A 101 13.65 5.33 -12.86
C LEU A 101 13.41 5.49 -14.37
N ASP A 102 14.25 6.30 -15.00
CA ASP A 102 14.44 6.26 -16.46
C ASP A 102 15.06 4.91 -16.84
N GLY A 103 14.48 4.21 -17.81
CA GLY A 103 14.97 2.90 -18.23
C GLY A 103 16.14 2.91 -19.19
N ASP A 104 16.50 4.06 -19.77
CA ASP A 104 17.68 4.21 -20.60
C ASP A 104 18.92 4.53 -19.76
N THR A 105 18.76 5.42 -18.78
CA THR A 105 19.88 5.94 -17.98
C THR A 105 19.97 5.35 -16.57
N PHE A 106 18.88 4.74 -16.07
CA PHE A 106 18.69 4.35 -14.67
C PHE A 106 18.74 5.50 -13.67
N GLU A 107 18.55 6.74 -14.14
CA GLU A 107 18.45 7.90 -13.26
C GLU A 107 17.12 7.89 -12.50
N LEU A 108 17.18 8.35 -11.23
CA LEU A 108 16.01 8.46 -10.38
C LEU A 108 15.21 9.71 -10.75
N LEU A 109 14.00 9.50 -11.29
CA LEU A 109 13.09 10.58 -11.64
C LEU A 109 12.23 11.01 -10.44
N ALA A 110 11.74 10.04 -9.67
CA ALA A 110 10.94 10.31 -8.49
C ALA A 110 11.06 9.19 -7.45
N ARG A 111 10.89 9.54 -6.18
CA ARG A 111 10.74 8.59 -5.08
C ARG A 111 9.63 9.07 -4.16
N PHE A 112 8.67 8.20 -3.84
CA PHE A 112 7.48 8.58 -3.08
C PHE A 112 7.09 7.51 -2.05
N PRO A 113 6.49 7.91 -0.91
CA PRO A 113 5.98 6.97 0.07
C PRO A 113 4.77 6.22 -0.50
N THR A 114 4.65 4.95 -0.14
CA THR A 114 3.55 4.07 -0.52
C THR A 114 2.76 3.64 0.70
N ARG A 115 1.60 3.02 0.47
CA ARG A 115 0.89 2.30 1.53
C ARG A 115 1.74 1.12 2.04
N PHE A 116 1.56 0.78 3.31
CA PHE A 116 2.30 -0.30 3.95
C PHE A 116 2.13 -1.64 3.22
N ALA A 117 3.24 -2.36 3.03
CA ALA A 117 3.27 -3.71 2.47
C ALA A 117 2.49 -3.88 1.15
N LEU A 118 2.97 -3.23 0.09
CA LEU A 118 2.50 -3.47 -1.28
C LEU A 118 2.54 -4.95 -1.65
N HIS A 119 1.56 -5.40 -2.44
CA HIS A 119 1.32 -6.79 -2.75
C HIS A 119 0.88 -6.99 -4.21
N GLY A 120 1.20 -8.16 -4.79
CA GLY A 120 0.78 -8.52 -6.15
C GLY A 120 1.48 -7.80 -7.31
N GLY A 121 2.39 -6.87 -7.00
CA GLY A 121 3.11 -6.04 -7.97
C GLY A 121 2.23 -4.96 -8.61
N PRO A 122 2.83 -3.87 -9.12
CA PRO A 122 2.07 -2.83 -9.81
C PRO A 122 1.33 -3.36 -11.05
N LYS A 123 0.27 -2.66 -11.45
CA LYS A 123 -0.45 -2.86 -12.72
C LYS A 123 -0.57 -1.51 -13.40
N TYR A 124 -0.56 -1.47 -14.74
CA TYR A 124 -0.57 -0.23 -15.49
C TYR A 124 -1.90 -0.03 -16.20
N SER A 125 -2.26 1.23 -16.47
CA SER A 125 -3.24 1.54 -17.50
C SER A 125 -2.70 1.11 -18.88
N PRO A 126 -3.58 0.85 -19.86
CA PRO A 126 -3.15 0.39 -21.18
C PRO A 126 -2.21 1.35 -21.92
N ASP A 127 -2.31 2.64 -21.65
CA ASP A 127 -1.45 3.70 -22.19
C ASP A 127 -0.13 3.86 -21.42
N GLY A 128 0.05 3.15 -20.31
CA GLY A 128 1.23 3.24 -19.44
C GLY A 128 1.29 4.46 -18.53
N ARG A 129 0.35 5.41 -18.62
CA ARG A 129 0.40 6.66 -17.83
C ARG A 129 0.17 6.43 -16.34
N TYR A 130 -0.79 5.59 -15.98
CA TYR A 130 -1.13 5.33 -14.59
C TYR A 130 -0.57 4.00 -14.14
N VAL A 131 0.00 4.00 -12.94
CA VAL A 131 0.33 2.78 -12.20
C VAL A 131 -0.60 2.63 -11.00
N TYR A 132 -1.05 1.40 -10.78
CA TYR A 132 -1.93 1.02 -9.70
C TYR A 132 -1.17 0.10 -8.74
N PHE A 133 -1.21 0.42 -7.47
CA PHE A 133 -0.64 -0.39 -6.40
C PHE A 133 -1.75 -0.96 -5.53
N GLY A 134 -1.60 -2.21 -5.09
CA GLY A 134 -2.43 -2.81 -4.05
C GLY A 134 -1.62 -3.05 -2.79
N SER A 135 -2.13 -2.69 -1.62
CA SER A 135 -1.53 -3.03 -0.32
C SER A 135 -2.18 -4.27 0.29
N ARG A 136 -1.45 -4.95 1.18
CA ARG A 136 -1.97 -6.14 1.87
C ARG A 136 -3.23 -5.85 2.71
N ASP A 137 -3.32 -4.66 3.29
CA ASP A 137 -4.44 -4.23 4.12
C ASP A 137 -5.60 -3.58 3.32
N GLY A 138 -5.56 -3.70 1.98
CA GLY A 138 -6.69 -3.48 1.08
C GLY A 138 -6.78 -2.10 0.45
N TRP A 139 -5.76 -1.26 0.58
CA TRP A 139 -5.67 0.00 -0.17
C TRP A 139 -5.28 -0.24 -1.62
N ILE A 140 -5.92 0.52 -2.50
CA ILE A 140 -5.55 0.68 -3.90
C ILE A 140 -5.12 2.13 -4.09
N THR A 141 -3.93 2.33 -4.64
CA THR A 141 -3.39 3.66 -4.96
C THR A 141 -3.28 3.79 -6.48
N LYS A 142 -3.89 4.82 -7.06
CA LYS A 142 -3.68 5.23 -8.46
C LYS A 142 -2.66 6.36 -8.48
N PHE A 143 -1.55 6.16 -9.19
CA PHE A 143 -0.46 7.11 -9.31
C PHE A 143 -0.26 7.52 -10.78
N ASP A 144 -0.13 8.82 -11.04
CA ASP A 144 0.16 9.38 -12.36
C ASP A 144 1.67 9.44 -12.56
N LEU A 145 2.18 8.65 -13.50
CA LEU A 145 3.61 8.63 -13.82
C LEU A 145 4.06 9.89 -14.53
N TYR A 146 3.17 10.67 -15.17
CA TYR A 146 3.57 11.89 -15.89
C TYR A 146 3.91 13.05 -14.94
N HIS A 147 3.26 13.09 -13.78
CA HIS A 147 3.35 14.19 -12.81
C HIS A 147 3.87 13.72 -11.44
N PHE A 148 4.26 12.46 -11.35
CA PHE A 148 4.70 11.79 -10.11
C PHE A 148 3.78 12.04 -8.90
N ALA A 149 2.47 11.93 -9.12
CA ALA A 149 1.45 12.30 -8.14
C ALA A 149 0.46 11.17 -7.84
N VAL A 150 0.09 11.01 -6.57
CA VAL A 150 -1.03 10.15 -6.16
C VAL A 150 -2.34 10.81 -6.57
N VAL A 151 -3.03 10.22 -7.54
CA VAL A 151 -4.30 10.75 -8.08
C VAL A 151 -5.45 10.48 -7.12
N ALA A 152 -5.58 9.23 -6.71
CA ALA A 152 -6.65 8.77 -5.84
C ALA A 152 -6.25 7.51 -5.09
N GLU A 153 -6.87 7.31 -3.94
CA GLU A 153 -6.78 6.10 -3.15
C GLU A 153 -8.16 5.65 -2.70
N VAL A 154 -8.33 4.34 -2.56
CA VAL A 154 -9.54 3.74 -1.99
C VAL A 154 -9.18 2.45 -1.29
N ARG A 155 -9.85 2.15 -0.17
CA ARG A 155 -9.69 0.89 0.52
C ARG A 155 -10.78 -0.08 0.09
N ALA A 156 -10.43 -1.04 -0.77
CA ALA A 156 -11.36 -1.99 -1.38
C ALA A 156 -11.66 -3.21 -0.48
N GLY A 157 -10.91 -3.40 0.60
CA GLY A 157 -11.08 -4.49 1.55
C GLY A 157 -10.16 -4.33 2.75
N ILE A 158 -10.06 -5.36 3.60
CA ILE A 158 -9.23 -5.33 4.81
C ILE A 158 -8.12 -6.39 4.80
N ASN A 159 -8.16 -7.32 3.83
CA ASN A 159 -7.06 -8.20 3.46
C ASN A 159 -7.12 -8.47 1.95
N MET A 160 -6.15 -7.97 1.19
CA MET A 160 -6.14 -8.06 -0.28
C MET A 160 -4.94 -8.87 -0.81
N ARG A 161 -5.18 -9.62 -1.89
CA ARG A 161 -4.18 -10.47 -2.55
C ARG A 161 -3.56 -9.82 -3.78
N ASN A 162 -4.37 -9.22 -4.63
CA ASN A 162 -3.89 -8.56 -5.85
C ASN A 162 -4.96 -7.62 -6.43
N ILE A 163 -4.56 -6.86 -7.43
CA ILE A 163 -5.44 -6.10 -8.30
C ILE A 163 -5.18 -6.47 -9.77
N ALA A 164 -6.17 -6.18 -10.62
CA ALA A 164 -6.06 -6.24 -12.08
C ALA A 164 -6.68 -5.00 -12.71
N VAL A 165 -6.13 -4.55 -13.83
CA VAL A 165 -6.64 -3.43 -14.63
C VAL A 165 -7.22 -4.00 -15.92
N SER A 166 -8.39 -3.52 -16.34
CA SER A 166 -9.00 -3.96 -17.59
C SER A 166 -8.20 -3.47 -18.81
N ALA A 167 -8.23 -4.22 -19.90
CA ALA A 167 -7.50 -3.89 -21.13
C ALA A 167 -7.98 -2.57 -21.80
N ASP A 168 -9.21 -2.14 -21.50
CA ASP A 168 -9.76 -0.85 -21.92
C ASP A 168 -9.47 0.29 -20.92
N GLY A 169 -8.78 0.01 -19.82
CA GLY A 169 -8.37 0.97 -18.79
C GLY A 169 -9.52 1.50 -17.93
N ARG A 170 -10.75 1.01 -18.10
CA ARG A 170 -11.94 1.54 -17.43
C ARG A 170 -12.17 1.00 -16.02
N TYR A 171 -11.60 -0.15 -15.69
CA TYR A 171 -11.87 -0.84 -14.43
C TYR A 171 -10.59 -1.30 -13.74
N VAL A 172 -10.61 -1.25 -12.41
CA VAL A 172 -9.68 -1.95 -11.54
C VAL A 172 -10.49 -2.93 -10.70
N MET A 173 -10.06 -4.19 -10.67
CA MET A 173 -10.66 -5.23 -9.85
C MET A 173 -9.70 -5.60 -8.72
N ALA A 174 -10.20 -5.63 -7.48
CA ALA A 174 -9.47 -6.10 -6.31
C ALA A 174 -9.89 -7.51 -5.94
N ALA A 175 -8.91 -8.37 -5.69
CA ALA A 175 -9.11 -9.73 -5.18
C ALA A 175 -8.82 -9.73 -3.67
N ASN A 176 -9.88 -9.72 -2.87
CA ASN A 176 -9.82 -9.75 -1.42
C ASN A 176 -9.84 -11.17 -0.88
N THR A 177 -9.11 -11.41 0.21
CA THR A 177 -9.40 -12.53 1.12
C THR A 177 -10.46 -12.11 2.14
N LEU A 178 -10.50 -10.82 2.51
CA LEU A 178 -11.52 -10.23 3.39
C LEU A 178 -11.92 -8.83 2.92
N PRO A 179 -13.23 -8.53 2.81
CA PRO A 179 -14.35 -9.46 2.97
C PRO A 179 -14.32 -10.55 1.88
N GLY A 180 -14.83 -11.74 2.24
CA GLY A 180 -14.90 -12.91 1.36
C GLY A 180 -16.22 -12.97 0.58
#